data_AF-A0A9J6CXP8-F1
#
_entry.id   AF-A0A9J6CXP8-F1
#
_cell.length_a   1.000
_cell.length_b   1.000
_cell.length_c   1.000
_cell.angle_alpha   90.00
_cell.angle_beta   90.00
_cell.angle_gamma   90.00
#
_symmetry.space_group_name_H-M   'P 1'
#
loop_
_entity.id
_entity.type
_entity.pdbx_description
1 polymer ?
#
loop_
_entity_poly.entity_id
_entity_poly.type
_entity_poly.pdbx_seq_one_letter_code
_entity_poly.pdbx_strand_id
1 'polypeptide(L)'
;MLYEAVPVYVSRHAEEKDQQHLLIDQQKKDGVGYIVLNKQLSVSTPKPKLSHLKDSENVADLVGTMLAYAAYSSLPQKYKDVKLAGFDMSPDRLFFVSDCTKWCTQSATARSPYAPMRSRCIVPLMNMPEFSSVFGCAAGAPMNPVKKCTFW
;
A
#
# COMPACT_ATOMS: atom_id res chain seq x y z
N MET A 1 9.40 24.04 9.70
CA MET A 1 9.15 22.69 10.24
C MET A 1 9.38 21.71 9.10
N LEU A 2 10.43 20.91 9.22
CA LEU A 2 11.01 20.09 8.16
C LEU A 2 10.28 18.74 8.12
N TYR A 3 9.69 18.39 6.98
CA TYR A 3 9.35 17.01 6.65
C TYR A 3 10.35 16.55 5.59
N GLU A 4 11.27 15.67 5.96
CA GLU A 4 12.26 15.08 5.06
C GLU A 4 11.60 14.00 4.20
N ALA A 5 11.73 14.12 2.87
CA ALA A 5 11.23 13.14 1.91
C ALA A 5 12.26 12.03 1.68
N VAL A 6 11.80 10.78 1.65
CA VAL A 6 12.61 9.58 1.50
C VAL A 6 12.70 9.17 0.01
N PRO A 7 13.89 8.98 -0.57
CA PRO A 7 14.04 8.59 -1.97
C PRO A 7 13.89 7.07 -2.19
N VAL A 8 13.22 6.66 -3.27
CA VAL A 8 13.04 5.26 -3.70
C VAL A 8 13.65 5.03 -5.08
N TYR A 9 14.45 3.98 -5.24
CA TYR A 9 15.01 3.55 -6.53
C TYR A 9 14.40 2.21 -6.96
N VAL A 10 13.99 2.10 -8.23
CA VAL A 10 13.56 0.84 -8.87
C VAL A 10 14.31 0.68 -10.20
N SER A 11 14.93 -0.49 -10.39
CA SER A 11 15.68 -0.88 -11.59
C SER A 11 14.77 -1.42 -12.70
N ARG A 12 15.08 -1.07 -13.95
CA ARG A 12 14.35 -1.49 -15.16
C ARG A 12 14.76 -2.89 -15.58
N HIS A 13 13.79 -3.75 -15.93
CA HIS A 13 13.83 -4.58 -17.14
C HIS A 13 12.39 -4.81 -17.60
N ALA A 14 12.17 -4.52 -18.89
CA ALA A 14 10.88 -4.42 -19.55
C ALA A 14 10.56 -5.71 -20.28
N GLU A 15 9.28 -6.10 -20.30
CA GLU A 15 8.67 -6.81 -21.42
C GLU A 15 7.19 -6.41 -21.51
N GLU A 16 6.78 -6.08 -22.71
CA GLU A 16 5.71 -5.16 -23.07
C GLU A 16 4.52 -5.94 -23.64
N LYS A 17 3.31 -5.71 -23.12
CA LYS A 17 2.03 -5.70 -23.89
C LYS A 17 0.84 -5.30 -23.00
N ASP A 18 0.17 -4.23 -23.40
CA ASP A 18 -1.14 -3.73 -22.94
C ASP A 18 -1.30 -3.36 -21.46
N GLN A 19 -0.33 -2.64 -20.88
CA GLN A 19 -0.51 -1.94 -19.61
C GLN A 19 -0.66 -0.43 -19.84
N GLN A 20 -1.78 0.13 -19.37
CA GLN A 20 -1.97 1.57 -19.17
C GLN A 20 -0.92 2.06 -18.17
N HIS A 21 0.23 2.50 -18.67
CA HIS A 21 1.25 3.13 -17.86
C HIS A 21 0.72 4.48 -17.36
N LEU A 22 0.47 4.61 -16.06
CA LEU A 22 0.60 5.89 -15.39
C LEU A 22 2.03 6.37 -15.68
N LEU A 23 2.17 7.39 -16.53
CA LEU A 23 3.45 8.01 -16.81
C LEU A 23 3.88 8.75 -15.53
N ILE A 24 4.63 8.05 -14.69
CA ILE A 24 5.38 8.66 -13.59
C ILE A 24 6.49 9.46 -14.25
N ASP A 25 6.24 10.75 -14.41
CA ASP A 25 7.22 11.64 -15.01
C ASP A 25 8.20 12.08 -13.91
N GLN A 26 9.46 11.69 -14.07
CA GLN A 26 10.52 12.04 -13.13
C GLN A 26 10.95 13.47 -13.40
N GLN A 27 10.35 14.41 -12.69
CA GLN A 27 10.73 15.81 -12.80
C GLN A 27 11.83 16.11 -11.79
N LYS A 28 12.96 16.66 -12.28
CA LYS A 28 14.10 17.04 -11.45
C LYS A 28 14.09 18.56 -11.31
N LYS A 29 13.82 19.06 -10.10
CA LYS A 29 13.89 20.49 -9.80
C LYS A 29 14.92 20.70 -8.70
N ASP A 30 15.88 21.57 -8.95
CA ASP A 30 16.95 21.93 -8.01
C ASP A 30 17.74 20.72 -7.49
N GLY A 31 18.01 19.74 -8.36
CA GLY A 31 18.76 18.52 -8.03
C GLY A 31 17.94 17.42 -7.32
N VAL A 32 16.70 17.70 -6.93
CA VAL A 32 15.79 16.77 -6.25
C VAL A 32 14.80 16.17 -7.25
N GLY A 33 14.64 14.85 -7.22
CA GLY A 33 13.66 14.13 -8.04
C GLY A 33 12.29 14.11 -7.37
N TYR A 34 11.26 14.51 -8.08
CA TYR A 34 9.87 14.48 -7.63
C TYR A 34 9.08 13.44 -8.43
N ILE A 35 8.23 12.67 -7.75
CA ILE A 35 7.16 11.91 -8.40
C ILE A 35 6.02 12.91 -8.60
N VAL A 36 5.96 13.48 -9.81
CA VAL A 36 4.82 14.30 -10.21
C VAL A 36 3.80 13.34 -10.82
N LEU A 37 2.66 13.19 -10.15
CA LEU A 37 1.48 12.61 -10.79
C LEU A 37 1.00 13.63 -11.82
N ASN A 38 1.56 13.57 -13.03
CA ASN A 38 1.12 14.43 -14.12
C ASN A 38 -0.33 14.12 -14.42
N LYS A 39 -1.22 15.04 -14.05
CA LYS A 39 -2.62 15.01 -14.45
C LYS A 39 -2.71 15.31 -15.94
N GLN A 40 -2.43 14.31 -16.76
CA GLN A 40 -3.01 14.20 -18.09
C GLN A 40 -3.86 12.94 -18.14
N LEU A 41 -4.99 13.00 -17.45
CA LEU A 41 -6.15 12.17 -17.75
C LEU A 41 -7.29 13.10 -18.15
N SER A 42 -7.33 13.46 -19.43
CA SER A 42 -8.60 13.68 -20.13
C SER A 42 -8.86 12.46 -21.00
N VAL A 43 -8.97 11.29 -20.36
CA VAL A 43 -9.55 10.10 -20.98
C VAL A 43 -10.98 10.01 -20.46
N SER A 44 -11.95 10.24 -21.32
CA SER A 44 -13.37 9.98 -21.05
C SER A 44 -13.64 8.47 -21.09
N THR A 45 -12.92 7.68 -20.30
CA THR A 45 -13.42 6.34 -19.96
C THR A 45 -14.64 6.54 -19.07
N PRO A 46 -15.73 5.78 -19.25
CA PRO A 46 -16.78 5.71 -18.24
C PRO A 46 -16.07 5.38 -16.92
N LYS A 47 -16.08 6.32 -15.96
CA LYS A 47 -15.61 6.02 -14.61
C LYS A 47 -16.36 4.74 -14.22
N PRO A 48 -15.68 3.64 -13.85
CA PRO A 48 -16.39 2.54 -13.23
C PRO A 48 -17.18 3.19 -12.09
N LYS A 49 -18.50 3.12 -12.18
CA LYS A 49 -19.35 3.59 -11.10
C LYS A 49 -19.06 2.65 -9.95
N LEU A 50 -18.09 3.01 -9.11
CA LEU A 50 -18.01 2.50 -7.75
C LEU A 50 -19.28 3.02 -7.07
N SER A 51 -20.36 2.28 -7.28
CA SER A 51 -21.72 2.66 -6.89
C SER A 51 -21.90 2.67 -5.39
N HIS A 52 -20.90 2.22 -4.63
CA HIS A 52 -20.92 2.12 -3.18
C HIS A 52 -19.64 2.76 -2.62
N LEU A 53 -19.79 3.76 -1.74
CA LEU A 53 -18.71 4.41 -0.98
C LEU A 53 -17.76 3.40 -0.33
N LYS A 54 -18.29 2.24 0.06
CA LYS A 54 -17.54 1.10 0.58
C LYS A 54 -16.47 0.59 -0.38
N ASP A 55 -16.79 0.48 -1.67
CA ASP A 55 -15.88 -0.11 -2.65
C ASP A 55 -14.72 0.84 -2.93
N SER A 56 -14.97 2.16 -2.98
CA SER A 56 -13.89 3.16 -3.15
C SER A 56 -12.95 3.18 -1.96
N GLU A 57 -13.50 3.09 -0.75
CA GLU A 57 -12.68 3.05 0.45
C GLU A 57 -11.88 1.75 0.57
N ASN A 58 -12.44 0.60 0.18
CA ASN A 58 -11.70 -0.65 0.18
C ASN A 58 -10.51 -0.61 -0.81
N VAL A 59 -10.72 -0.02 -1.98
CA VAL A 59 -9.63 0.21 -2.95
C VAL A 59 -8.61 1.18 -2.39
N ALA A 60 -9.05 2.28 -1.78
CA ALA A 60 -8.17 3.27 -1.16
C ALA A 60 -7.33 2.69 -0.02
N ASP A 61 -7.90 1.82 0.82
CA ASP A 61 -7.18 1.14 1.90
C ASP A 61 -6.08 0.24 1.34
N LEU A 62 -6.39 -0.59 0.33
CA LEU A 62 -5.41 -1.48 -0.30
C LEU A 62 -4.29 -0.69 -0.99
N VAL A 63 -4.65 0.27 -1.84
CA VAL A 63 -3.68 1.13 -2.53
C VAL A 63 -2.83 1.93 -1.55
N GLY A 64 -3.45 2.50 -0.51
CA GLY A 64 -2.76 3.27 0.51
C GLY A 64 -1.72 2.44 1.25
N THR A 65 -2.06 1.22 1.67
CA THR A 65 -1.10 0.32 2.34
C THR A 65 0.00 -0.14 1.39
N MET A 66 -0.31 -0.44 0.12
CA MET A 66 0.71 -0.79 -0.90
C MET A 66 1.73 0.34 -1.10
N LEU A 67 1.26 1.58 -1.30
CA LEU A 67 2.13 2.74 -1.49
C LEU A 67 2.94 3.06 -0.22
N ALA A 68 2.32 2.96 0.95
CA ALA A 68 3.01 3.16 2.23
C ALA A 68 4.12 2.12 2.44
N TYR A 69 3.87 0.85 2.12
CA TYR A 69 4.88 -0.20 2.24
C TYR A 69 6.00 -0.04 1.21
N ALA A 70 5.68 0.36 -0.01
CA ALA A 70 6.68 0.66 -1.04
C ALA A 70 7.61 1.81 -0.59
N ALA A 71 7.04 2.89 -0.06
CA ALA A 71 7.79 4.04 0.49
C ALA A 71 8.58 3.70 1.76
N TYR A 72 8.09 2.77 2.58
CA TYR A 72 8.84 2.24 3.70
C TYR A 72 10.01 1.36 3.23
N SER A 73 9.75 0.43 2.33
CA SER A 73 10.73 -0.56 1.84
C SER A 73 11.92 0.11 1.15
N SER A 74 11.68 1.25 0.52
CA SER A 74 12.68 2.08 -0.13
C SER A 74 13.59 2.89 0.80
N LEU A 75 13.22 3.02 2.08
CA LEU A 75 14.08 3.68 3.07
C LEU A 75 15.47 3.03 3.08
N PRO A 76 16.54 3.83 3.18
CA PRO A 76 17.87 3.30 3.47
C PRO A 76 17.85 2.42 4.72
N GLN A 77 18.61 1.32 4.70
CA GLN A 77 18.58 0.29 5.75
C GLN A 77 18.80 0.84 7.17
N LYS A 78 19.63 1.87 7.32
CA LYS A 78 19.85 2.57 8.60
C LYS A 78 18.57 3.09 9.28
N TYR A 79 17.53 3.40 8.51
CA TYR A 79 16.23 3.83 9.04
C TYR A 79 15.27 2.66 9.31
N LYS A 80 15.55 1.49 8.74
CA LYS A 80 14.78 0.26 8.95
C LYS A 80 15.36 -0.58 10.08
N ASP A 81 16.65 -0.50 10.39
CA ASP A 81 17.31 -1.29 11.44
C ASP A 81 16.91 -0.91 12.88
N VAL A 82 16.07 0.12 13.05
CA VAL A 82 15.56 0.53 14.36
C VAL A 82 14.54 -0.50 14.86
N LYS A 83 14.94 -1.29 15.85
CA LYS A 83 14.03 -2.19 16.57
C LYS A 83 13.28 -1.41 17.65
N LEU A 84 11.99 -1.66 17.76
CA LEU A 84 11.18 -1.12 18.84
C LEU A 84 11.50 -1.89 20.14
N ALA A 85 11.98 -1.17 21.15
CA ALA A 85 12.30 -1.78 22.44
C ALA A 85 11.07 -2.48 23.04
N GLY A 86 11.26 -3.70 23.55
CA GLY A 86 10.19 -4.52 24.11
C GLY A 86 9.37 -5.33 23.09
N PHE A 87 9.68 -5.24 21.79
CA PHE A 87 9.05 -6.04 20.76
C PHE A 87 10.09 -6.86 19.99
N ASP A 88 9.95 -8.19 20.02
CA ASP A 88 10.77 -9.11 19.21
C ASP A 88 10.12 -9.32 17.83
N MET A 89 10.07 -8.25 17.04
CA MET A 89 9.59 -8.29 15.65
C MET A 89 10.61 -7.64 14.72
N SER A 90 10.68 -8.16 13.49
CA SER A 90 11.42 -7.46 12.45
C SER A 90 10.74 -6.13 12.13
N PRO A 91 11.50 -5.14 11.66
CA PRO A 91 10.97 -3.86 11.19
C PRO A 91 9.83 -4.02 10.16
N ASP A 92 9.95 -4.96 9.22
CA ASP A 92 8.90 -5.25 8.24
C ASP A 92 7.62 -5.81 8.89
N ARG A 93 7.75 -6.71 9.88
CA ARG A 93 6.59 -7.21 10.64
C ARG A 93 5.92 -6.08 11.41
N LEU A 94 6.72 -5.20 12.01
CA LEU A 94 6.23 -4.06 12.77
C LEU A 94 5.49 -3.06 11.89
N PHE A 95 5.94 -2.83 10.64
CA PHE A 95 5.21 -1.99 9.68
C PHE A 95 3.75 -2.46 9.54
N PHE A 96 3.53 -3.74 9.25
CA PHE A 96 2.18 -4.27 9.02
C PHE A 96 1.32 -4.28 10.29
N VAL A 97 1.93 -4.58 11.45
CA VAL A 97 1.25 -4.47 12.75
C VAL A 97 0.83 -3.02 13.01
N SER A 98 1.72 -2.06 12.75
CA SER A 98 1.44 -0.63 12.92
C SER A 98 0.34 -0.14 11.98
N ASP A 99 0.36 -0.56 10.70
CA ASP A 99 -0.69 -0.19 9.73
C ASP A 99 -2.07 -0.66 10.18
N CYS A 100 -2.15 -1.85 10.78
CA CYS A 100 -3.40 -2.39 11.31
C CYS A 100 -3.85 -1.78 12.63
N THR A 101 -2.92 -1.26 13.45
CA THR A 101 -3.25 -0.76 14.79
C THR A 101 -4.22 0.42 14.75
N LYS A 102 -4.20 1.24 13.69
CA LYS A 102 -5.15 2.35 13.49
C LYS A 102 -6.62 1.89 13.37
N TRP A 103 -6.85 0.61 13.04
CA TRP A 103 -8.17 0.02 12.89
C TRP A 103 -8.64 -0.74 14.15
N CYS A 104 -7.82 -0.82 15.20
CA CYS A 104 -8.20 -1.47 16.45
C CYS A 104 -9.36 -0.70 17.10
N THR A 105 -10.45 -1.42 17.39
CA THR A 105 -11.62 -0.85 18.08
C THR A 105 -12.25 -1.91 18.98
N GLN A 106 -12.74 -1.49 20.16
CA GLN A 106 -13.49 -2.34 21.07
C GLN A 106 -14.98 -2.41 20.71
N SER A 107 -15.46 -1.48 19.88
CA SER A 107 -16.88 -1.36 19.54
C SER A 107 -17.18 -2.12 18.25
N ALA A 108 -18.27 -2.90 18.25
CA ALA A 108 -18.91 -3.30 17.00
C ALA A 108 -19.44 -2.02 16.34
N THR A 109 -18.78 -1.57 15.29
CA THR A 109 -19.13 -0.33 14.59
C THR A 109 -20.62 -0.31 14.27
N ALA A 110 -21.30 0.77 14.70
CA ALA A 110 -22.65 1.12 14.29
C ALA A 110 -22.76 1.16 12.75
N ARG A 111 -23.99 1.13 12.22
CA ARG A 111 -24.30 1.20 10.77
C ARG A 111 -23.43 2.22 10.06
N SER A 112 -22.36 1.75 9.43
CA SER A 112 -21.39 2.54 8.67
C SER A 112 -21.57 2.21 7.19
N PRO A 113 -21.48 3.21 6.29
CA PRO A 113 -21.44 2.95 4.85
C PRO A 113 -20.12 2.28 4.42
N TYR A 114 -19.11 2.19 5.29
CA TYR A 114 -17.80 1.63 5.02
C TYR A 114 -17.65 0.19 5.51
N ALA A 115 -16.54 -0.46 5.15
CA ALA A 115 -16.24 -1.79 5.65
C ALA A 115 -15.98 -1.79 7.17
N PRO A 116 -16.29 -2.91 7.87
CA PRO A 116 -15.94 -3.06 9.27
C PRO A 116 -14.45 -2.80 9.50
N MET A 117 -14.08 -2.16 10.61
CA MET A 117 -12.68 -1.74 10.87
C MET A 117 -11.70 -2.91 10.77
N ARG A 118 -12.06 -4.08 11.33
CA ARG A 118 -11.23 -5.30 11.20
C ARG A 118 -10.97 -5.68 9.74
N SER A 119 -11.96 -5.54 8.86
CA SER A 119 -11.81 -5.85 7.44
C SER A 119 -10.92 -4.83 6.72
N ARG A 120 -10.93 -3.56 7.14
CA ARG A 120 -10.04 -2.51 6.61
C ARG A 120 -8.56 -2.74 6.91
N CYS A 121 -8.24 -3.54 7.93
CA CYS A 121 -6.90 -4.07 8.17
C CYS A 121 -6.67 -5.36 7.36
N ILE A 122 -7.53 -6.37 7.52
CA ILE A 122 -7.25 -7.74 7.04
C ILE A 122 -7.27 -7.83 5.51
N VAL A 123 -8.26 -7.22 4.85
CA VAL A 123 -8.47 -7.40 3.41
C VAL A 123 -7.33 -6.79 2.59
N PRO A 124 -6.81 -5.58 2.90
CA PRO A 124 -5.60 -5.09 2.25
C PRO A 124 -4.42 -6.05 2.36
N LEU A 125 -4.12 -6.52 3.58
CA LEU A 125 -2.95 -7.37 3.82
C LEU A 125 -3.03 -8.74 3.13
N MET A 126 -4.23 -9.33 3.05
CA MET A 126 -4.45 -10.57 2.30
C MET A 126 -4.06 -10.46 0.82
N ASN A 127 -4.18 -9.26 0.26
CA ASN A 127 -3.89 -8.97 -1.14
C ASN A 127 -2.44 -8.58 -1.39
N MET A 128 -1.61 -8.48 -0.35
CA MET A 128 -0.19 -8.13 -0.47
C MET A 128 0.71 -9.37 -0.38
N PRO A 129 1.46 -9.72 -1.44
CA PRO A 129 2.44 -10.81 -1.38
C PRO A 129 3.56 -10.51 -0.38
N GLU A 130 3.93 -9.25 -0.19
CA GLU A 130 4.96 -8.81 0.75
C GLU A 130 4.57 -9.15 2.19
N PHE A 131 3.31 -8.91 2.56
CA PHE A 131 2.78 -9.31 3.86
C PHE A 131 2.90 -10.83 4.07
N SER A 132 2.48 -11.60 3.06
CA SER A 132 2.50 -13.07 3.14
C SER A 132 3.93 -13.60 3.29
N SER A 133 4.91 -12.97 2.64
CA SER A 133 6.34 -13.29 2.77
C SER A 133 6.86 -12.98 4.17
N VAL A 134 6.60 -11.76 4.67
CA VAL A 134 7.09 -11.28 5.99
C VAL A 134 6.56 -12.13 7.16
N PHE A 135 5.34 -12.64 7.05
CA PHE A 135 4.72 -13.51 8.06
C PHE A 135 4.80 -15.01 7.73
N GLY A 136 5.40 -15.40 6.60
CA GLY A 136 5.53 -16.81 6.21
C GLY A 136 4.19 -17.53 5.99
N CYS A 137 3.17 -16.83 5.49
CA CYS A 137 1.85 -17.41 5.26
C CYS A 137 1.87 -18.36 4.05
N ALA A 138 1.48 -19.63 4.27
CA ALA A 138 1.35 -20.62 3.19
C ALA A 138 0.29 -20.20 2.15
N ALA A 139 0.48 -20.58 0.89
CA ALA A 139 -0.50 -20.31 -0.17
C ALA A 139 -1.85 -20.98 0.15
N GLY A 140 -2.95 -20.22 0.00
CA GLY A 140 -4.29 -20.68 0.35
C GLY A 140 -4.66 -20.51 1.83
N ALA A 141 -3.72 -20.10 2.69
CA ALA A 141 -4.05 -19.74 4.07
C ALA A 141 -5.01 -18.54 4.11
N PRO A 142 -5.79 -18.34 5.20
CA PRO A 142 -6.72 -17.22 5.31
C PRO A 142 -6.09 -15.85 5.05
N MET A 143 -4.83 -15.65 5.44
CA MET A 143 -4.09 -14.40 5.20
C MET A 143 -3.26 -14.39 3.91
N ASN A 144 -3.28 -15.47 3.12
CA ASN A 144 -2.62 -15.58 1.83
C ASN A 144 -3.51 -16.35 0.82
N PRO A 145 -4.67 -15.79 0.44
CA PRO A 145 -5.55 -16.41 -0.54
C PRO A 145 -4.86 -16.50 -1.91
N VAL A 146 -5.19 -17.55 -2.68
CA VAL A 146 -4.65 -17.80 -4.03
C VAL A 146 -5.07 -16.69 -5.00
N LYS A 147 -6.33 -16.26 -4.95
CA LYS A 147 -6.83 -15.14 -5.75
C LYS A 147 -6.66 -13.86 -4.95
N LYS A 148 -5.84 -12.94 -5.48
CA LYS A 148 -5.62 -11.61 -4.91
C LYS A 148 -6.16 -10.54 -5.85
N CYS A 149 -6.72 -9.48 -5.28
CA CYS A 149 -6.97 -8.23 -5.97
C CYS A 149 -5.65 -7.45 -6.02
N THR A 150 -5.11 -7.22 -7.21
CA THR A 150 -3.92 -6.40 -7.41
C THR A 150 -4.27 -5.18 -8.23
N PHE A 151 -3.55 -4.10 -7.98
CA PHE A 151 -3.58 -2.88 -8.77
C PHE A 151 -2.14 -2.61 -9.22
N TRP A 152 -1.98 -2.31 -10.51
CA TRP A 152 -0.72 -2.17 -11.29
C TRP A 152 0.25 -3.35 -11.26
#